data_AF-A0A961M228-F1
#
_entry.id   AF-A0A961M228-F1
#
_cell.length_a   1.000
_cell.length_b   1.000
_cell.length_c   1.000
_cell.angle_alpha   90.00
_cell.angle_beta   90.00
_cell.angle_gamma   90.00
#
_symmetry.space_group_name_H-M   'P 1'
#
loop_
_entity.id
_entity.type
_entity.pdbx_description
1 polymer ?
#
loop_
_entity_poly.entity_id
_entity_poly.type
_entity_poly.pdbx_seq_one_letter_code
_entity_poly.pdbx_strand_id
1 'polypeptide(L)'
;MANRRRTDGEKLRRRMDDALAAAAAAAGTPGMVWDPAEEAILDAACRAADNRQRLGEQLAEELAGAAGAVKLARLSNEIRQLDVAVVRNVRLLQTGLDKIGVRPKRMGSVQRINELRGGHA
;
A
#
# COMPACT_ATOMS: atom_id res chain seq x y z
N MET A 1 -17.87 -9.17 25.61
CA MET A 1 -16.67 -9.47 24.79
C MET A 1 -15.89 -8.18 24.62
N ALA A 2 -14.62 -8.13 25.01
CA ALA A 2 -13.80 -6.94 24.84
C ALA A 2 -13.67 -6.62 23.34
N ASN A 3 -14.04 -5.40 22.94
CA ASN A 3 -13.87 -4.90 21.58
C ASN A 3 -12.37 -4.75 21.30
N ARG A 4 -11.72 -5.81 20.81
CA ARG A 4 -10.28 -5.80 20.50
C ARG A 4 -10.07 -4.83 19.35
N ARG A 5 -9.44 -3.68 19.64
CA ARG A 5 -9.10 -2.68 18.61
C ARG A 5 -8.20 -3.36 17.57
N ARG A 6 -8.59 -3.30 16.30
CA ARG A 6 -7.78 -3.87 15.21
C ARG A 6 -6.40 -3.23 15.17
N THR A 7 -5.39 -4.04 14.90
CA THR A 7 -4.03 -3.55 14.69
C THR A 7 -3.92 -2.83 13.35
N ASP A 8 -2.88 -2.03 13.16
CA ASP A 8 -2.65 -1.32 11.90
C ASP A 8 -2.32 -2.29 10.74
N GLY A 9 -1.71 -3.44 11.02
CA GLY A 9 -1.52 -4.53 10.06
C GLY A 9 -2.85 -5.14 9.61
N GLU A 10 -3.77 -5.45 10.52
CA GLU A 10 -5.11 -5.94 10.17
C GLU A 10 -5.90 -4.94 9.31
N LYS A 11 -5.77 -3.64 9.60
CA LYS A 11 -6.39 -2.58 8.79
C LYS A 11 -5.75 -2.50 7.41
N LEU A 12 -4.43 -2.61 7.32
CA LEU A 12 -3.72 -2.62 6.05
C LEU A 12 -4.14 -3.82 5.21
N ARG A 13 -4.15 -5.02 5.80
CA ARG A 13 -4.57 -6.24 5.10
C ARG A 13 -5.95 -6.08 4.48
N ARG A 14 -6.93 -5.66 5.28
CA ARG A 14 -8.29 -5.45 4.78
C ARG A 14 -8.35 -4.44 3.64
N ARG A 15 -7.61 -3.32 3.73
CA ARG A 15 -7.57 -2.33 2.63
C ARG A 15 -6.98 -2.90 1.35
N MET A 16 -5.97 -3.76 1.46
CA MET A 16 -5.37 -4.42 0.30
C MET A 16 -6.32 -5.46 -0.30
N ASP A 17 -6.99 -6.27 0.51
CA ASP A 17 -7.99 -7.23 0.04
C ASP A 17 -9.20 -6.53 -0.60
N ASP A 18 -9.67 -5.42 -0.01
CA ASP A 18 -10.72 -4.56 -0.59
C ASP A 18 -10.27 -4.01 -1.97
N ALA A 19 -9.00 -3.62 -2.10
CA ALA A 19 -8.44 -3.13 -3.37
C ALA A 19 -8.29 -4.24 -4.41
N LEU A 20 -7.89 -5.45 -4.02
CA LEU A 20 -7.82 -6.62 -4.90
C LEU A 20 -9.22 -6.99 -5.42
N ALA A 21 -10.22 -7.01 -4.54
CA ALA A 21 -11.60 -7.28 -4.92
C ALA A 21 -12.14 -6.24 -5.92
N ALA A 22 -11.81 -4.95 -5.71
CA ALA A 22 -12.18 -3.90 -6.65
C ALA A 22 -11.49 -4.05 -8.01
N ALA A 23 -10.20 -4.41 -8.02
CA ALA A 23 -9.46 -4.68 -9.25
C ALA A 23 -9.99 -5.91 -10.00
N ALA A 24 -10.32 -6.98 -9.27
CA ALA A 24 -10.93 -8.19 -9.80
C ALA A 24 -12.27 -7.91 -10.50
N ALA A 25 -13.13 -7.11 -9.85
CA ALA A 25 -14.40 -6.67 -10.39
C ALA A 25 -14.21 -5.81 -11.67
N ALA A 26 -13.27 -4.87 -11.65
CA ALA A 26 -12.97 -4.02 -12.80
C ALA A 26 -12.39 -4.79 -13.99
N ALA A 27 -11.60 -5.84 -13.73
CA ALA A 27 -11.02 -6.71 -14.75
C ALA A 27 -12.00 -7.77 -15.29
N GLY A 28 -13.16 -7.96 -14.66
CA GLY A 28 -14.09 -9.04 -15.00
C GLY A 28 -13.57 -10.43 -14.62
N THR A 29 -12.60 -10.49 -13.70
CA THR A 29 -11.96 -11.74 -13.25
C THR A 29 -12.31 -11.99 -11.77
N PRO A 30 -13.53 -12.46 -11.47
CA PRO A 30 -13.91 -12.80 -10.10
C PRO A 30 -13.02 -13.92 -9.57
N GLY A 31 -12.60 -13.83 -8.30
CA GLY A 31 -11.71 -14.82 -7.68
C GLY A 31 -10.22 -14.56 -7.86
N MET A 32 -9.83 -13.33 -8.23
CA MET A 32 -8.42 -12.91 -8.13
C MET A 32 -7.95 -13.06 -6.68
N VAL A 33 -6.80 -13.71 -6.51
CA VAL A 33 -6.14 -13.95 -5.22
C VAL A 33 -4.71 -13.45 -5.30
N TRP A 34 -4.14 -13.09 -4.15
CA TRP A 34 -2.71 -12.82 -4.04
C TRP A 34 -1.93 -14.09 -4.37
N ASP A 35 -0.89 -13.96 -5.17
CA ASP A 35 0.06 -15.05 -5.31
C ASP A 35 0.91 -15.23 -4.02
N PRO A 36 1.59 -16.37 -3.81
CA PRO A 36 2.37 -16.60 -2.59
C PRO A 36 3.49 -15.58 -2.34
N ALA A 37 4.06 -14.97 -3.38
CA ALA A 37 5.10 -13.96 -3.25
C ALA A 37 4.50 -12.61 -2.84
N GLU A 38 3.36 -12.23 -3.41
CA GLU A 38 2.58 -11.07 -3.01
C GLU A 38 2.08 -11.19 -1.58
N GLU A 39 1.58 -12.37 -1.20
CA GLU A 39 1.14 -12.67 0.16
C GLU A 39 2.29 -12.46 1.18
N ALA A 40 3.49 -12.96 0.87
CA ALA A 40 4.66 -12.77 1.72
C ALA A 40 5.06 -11.28 1.87
N ILE A 41 4.94 -10.50 0.80
CA ILE A 41 5.22 -9.05 0.83
C ILE A 41 4.14 -8.32 1.64
N LEU A 42 2.88 -8.69 1.46
CA LEU A 42 1.75 -8.12 2.21
C LEU A 42 1.87 -8.43 3.70
N ASP A 43 2.25 -9.65 4.07
CA ASP A 43 2.55 -10.03 5.44
C ASP A 43 3.67 -9.20 6.05
N ALA A 44 4.76 -8.99 5.29
CA ALA A 44 5.86 -8.13 5.73
C ALA A 44 5.41 -6.68 5.95
N ALA A 45 4.53 -6.15 5.08
CA ALA A 45 3.93 -4.83 5.25
C ALA A 45 3.05 -4.76 6.51
N CYS A 46 2.23 -5.79 6.75
CA CYS A 46 1.36 -5.86 7.92
C CYS A 46 2.15 -5.90 9.22
N ARG A 47 3.20 -6.73 9.30
CA ARG A 47 4.09 -6.79 10.47
C ARG A 47 4.80 -5.46 10.73
N ALA A 48 5.22 -4.76 9.67
CA ALA A 48 5.81 -3.44 9.82
C ALA A 48 4.80 -2.42 10.38
N ALA A 49 3.55 -2.45 9.91
CA ALA A 49 2.48 -1.59 10.41
C ALA A 49 2.13 -1.88 11.88
N ASP A 50 2.05 -3.16 12.28
CA ASP A 50 1.82 -3.56 13.68
C ASP A 50 2.94 -3.08 14.60
N ASN A 51 4.19 -3.27 14.18
CA ASN A 51 5.34 -2.78 14.95
C ASN A 51 5.35 -1.26 15.05
N ARG A 52 4.96 -0.56 13.98
CA ARG A 52 4.86 0.90 13.96
C ARG A 52 3.81 1.38 14.96
N GLN A 53 2.66 0.73 15.00
CA GLN A 53 1.62 1.02 16.00
C GLN A 53 2.15 0.83 17.42
N ARG A 54 2.76 -0.34 17.70
CA ARG A 54 3.30 -0.67 19.02
C ARG A 54 4.34 0.34 19.50
N LEU A 55 5.26 0.75 18.63
CA LEU A 55 6.26 1.77 18.97
C LEU A 55 5.66 3.16 19.10
N GLY A 56 4.59 3.47 18.36
CA GLY A 56 3.84 4.71 18.52
C GLY A 56 3.14 4.80 19.88
N GLU A 57 2.56 3.70 20.35
CA GLU A 57 1.97 3.58 21.69
C GLU A 57 3.06 3.75 22.76
N GLN A 58 4.19 3.05 22.62
CA GLN A 58 5.33 3.20 23.52
C GLN A 58 5.87 4.64 23.53
N LEU A 59 6.03 5.29 22.37
CA LEU A 59 6.48 6.68 22.30
C LEU A 59 5.54 7.63 23.05
N ALA A 60 4.22 7.41 22.96
CA ALA A 60 3.23 8.21 23.68
C ALA A 60 3.36 8.04 25.21
N GLU A 61 3.57 6.81 25.69
CA GLU A 61 3.82 6.53 27.11
C GLU A 61 5.10 7.22 27.60
N GLU A 62 6.18 7.14 26.83
CA GLU A 62 7.47 7.76 27.19
C GLU A 62 7.41 9.30 27.20
N LEU A 63 6.65 9.90 26.28
CA LEU A 63 6.37 11.33 26.28
C LEU A 63 5.61 11.78 27.53
N ALA A 64 4.72 10.93 28.07
CA ALA A 64 4.01 11.20 29.31
C ALA A 64 4.89 10.98 30.55
N GLY A 65 5.89 10.09 30.48
CA GLY A 65 6.72 9.63 31.61
C GLY A 65 8.04 10.38 31.82
N ALA A 66 8.22 11.57 31.25
CA ALA A 66 9.47 12.36 31.32
C ALA A 66 10.72 11.62 30.80
N ALA A 67 10.56 10.82 29.74
CA ALA A 67 11.69 10.13 29.12
C ALA A 67 12.76 11.07 28.56
N GLY A 68 14.02 10.65 28.62
CA GLY A 68 15.14 11.41 28.06
C GLY A 68 15.09 11.53 26.53
N ALA A 69 15.55 12.67 26.01
CA ALA A 69 15.50 13.01 24.58
C ALA A 69 16.11 11.94 23.65
N VAL A 70 17.17 11.25 24.09
CA VAL A 70 17.83 10.17 23.31
C VAL A 70 16.88 9.00 23.06
N LYS A 71 16.09 8.61 24.06
CA LYS A 71 15.12 7.50 23.95
C LYS A 71 13.99 7.87 22.98
N LEU A 72 13.47 9.09 23.10
CA LEU A 72 12.43 9.63 22.23
C LEU A 72 12.90 9.71 20.76
N ALA A 73 14.13 10.17 20.54
CA ALA A 73 14.72 10.23 19.20
C ALA A 73 14.87 8.84 18.58
N ARG A 74 15.31 7.84 19.35
CA ARG A 74 15.45 6.45 18.88
C ARG A 74 14.10 5.85 18.48
N LEU A 75 13.09 5.96 19.34
CA LEU A 75 11.74 5.48 19.04
C LEU A 75 11.16 6.17 17.79
N SER A 76 11.34 7.49 17.69
CA SER A 76 10.87 8.26 16.53
C SER A 76 11.55 7.82 15.23
N ASN A 77 12.86 7.55 15.28
CA ASN A 77 13.59 7.08 14.10
C ASN A 77 13.11 5.68 13.67
N GLU A 78 12.93 4.77 14.62
CA GLU A 78 12.44 3.41 14.33
C GLU A 78 11.04 3.43 13.70
N ILE A 79 10.14 4.27 14.21
CA ILE A 79 8.80 4.49 13.61
C ILE A 79 8.94 4.94 12.15
N ARG A 80 9.83 5.88 11.84
CA ARG A 80 10.05 6.34 10.45
C ARG A 80 10.58 5.22 9.56
N GLN A 81 11.49 4.37 10.06
CA GLN A 81 11.99 3.24 9.29
C GLN A 81 10.88 2.23 8.97
N LEU A 82 9.97 2.01 9.93
CA LEU A 82 8.80 1.15 9.71
C LEU A 82 7.81 1.77 8.71
N ASP A 83 7.58 3.09 8.76
CA ASP A 83 6.76 3.79 7.76
C ASP A 83 7.36 3.61 6.34
N VAL A 84 8.69 3.74 6.20
CA VAL A 84 9.40 3.48 4.94
C VAL A 84 9.23 2.01 4.50
N ALA A 85 9.33 1.06 5.43
CA ALA A 85 9.17 -0.36 5.13
C ALA A 85 7.75 -0.68 4.63
N VAL A 86 6.71 -0.11 5.26
CA VAL A 86 5.31 -0.25 4.81
C VAL A 86 5.16 0.28 3.39
N VAL A 87 5.61 1.52 3.13
CA VAL A 87 5.52 2.13 1.79
C VAL A 87 6.27 1.32 0.75
N ARG A 88 7.47 0.84 1.09
CA ARG A 88 8.29 0.02 0.19
C ARG A 88 7.57 -1.28 -0.19
N ASN A 89 7.05 -2.02 0.78
CA ASN A 89 6.37 -3.28 0.51
C ASN A 89 5.07 -3.08 -0.29
N VAL A 90 4.29 -2.05 0.00
CA VAL A 90 3.09 -1.71 -0.78
C VAL A 90 3.45 -1.34 -2.22
N ARG A 91 4.54 -0.61 -2.46
CA ARG A 91 5.02 -0.31 -3.83
C ARG A 91 5.44 -1.57 -4.59
N LEU A 92 6.08 -2.53 -3.92
CA LEU A 92 6.46 -3.80 -4.56
C LEU A 92 5.22 -4.54 -5.09
N LEU A 93 4.12 -4.56 -4.32
CA LEU A 93 2.83 -5.12 -4.76
C LEU A 93 2.27 -4.38 -5.99
N GLN A 94 2.31 -3.04 -5.99
CA GLN A 94 1.87 -2.26 -7.16
C GLN A 94 2.66 -2.59 -8.43
N THR A 95 4.00 -2.71 -8.32
CA THR A 95 4.84 -3.06 -9.47
C THR A 95 4.70 -4.52 -9.92
N GLY A 96 4.23 -5.41 -9.03
CA GLY A 96 3.83 -6.77 -9.37
C GLY A 96 2.51 -6.80 -10.16
N LEU A 97 1.52 -6.04 -9.69
CA LEU A 97 0.22 -5.85 -10.35
C LEU A 97 0.34 -5.26 -11.77
N ASP A 98 1.32 -4.38 -12.01
CA ASP A 98 1.64 -3.85 -13.35
C ASP A 98 2.02 -4.95 -14.37
N LYS A 99 2.46 -6.12 -13.89
CA LYS A 99 2.80 -7.27 -14.75
C LYS A 99 1.56 -8.07 -15.19
N ILE A 100 0.40 -7.89 -14.56
CA ILE A 100 -0.87 -8.57 -14.90
C ILE A 100 -1.55 -7.91 -16.13
N GLY A 101 -0.95 -6.89 -16.74
CA GLY A 101 -1.25 -6.56 -18.13
C GLY A 101 -2.54 -5.75 -18.35
N VAL A 102 -2.93 -4.89 -17.41
CA VAL A 102 -3.79 -3.75 -17.74
C VAL A 102 -2.95 -2.47 -17.72
N ARG A 103 -2.01 -2.37 -18.67
CA ARG A 103 -1.61 -1.03 -19.12
C ARG A 103 -2.78 -0.54 -19.97
N PRO A 104 -3.56 0.48 -19.55
CA PRO A 104 -4.33 1.22 -20.55
C PRO A 104 -3.29 1.67 -21.58
N LYS A 105 -3.42 1.19 -22.82
CA LYS A 105 -2.69 1.80 -23.93
C LYS A 105 -2.95 3.29 -23.78
N ARG A 106 -1.92 4.07 -23.42
CA ARG A 106 -1.94 5.50 -23.69
C ARG A 106 -2.11 5.56 -25.20
N MET A 107 -3.35 5.73 -25.67
CA MET A 107 -3.61 6.08 -27.05
C MET A 107 -2.77 7.33 -27.27
N GLY A 108 -1.74 7.20 -28.10
CA GLY A 108 -0.90 8.30 -28.49
C GLY A 108 -1.77 9.44 -28.97
N SER A 109 -1.74 10.55 -28.24
CA SER A 109 -2.47 11.78 -28.53
C SER A 109 -1.86 12.55 -29.71
N VAL A 110 -1.33 11.88 -30.74
CA VAL A 110 -0.63 12.54 -31.86
C VAL A 110 -1.01 12.02 -33.26
N GLN A 111 -1.95 11.07 -33.42
CA GLN A 111 -2.36 10.59 -34.76
C GLN A 111 -3.87 10.70 -35.00
N ARG A 112 -4.43 11.90 -34.80
CA ARG A 112 -5.79 12.21 -35.28
C ARG A 112 -6.02 13.67 -35.71
N ILE A 113 -4.98 14.32 -36.25
CA ILE A 113 -5.09 15.68 -36.82
C ILE A 113 -4.87 15.73 -38.35
N ASN A 114 -4.37 14.67 -39.00
CA ASN A 114 -4.10 14.70 -40.45
C ASN A 114 -5.15 14.03 -41.35
N GLU A 115 -6.21 13.42 -40.82
CA GLU A 115 -7.28 12.81 -41.65
C GLU A 115 -8.52 13.69 -41.85
N LEU A 116 -8.56 14.90 -41.28
CA LEU A 116 -9.65 15.86 -41.47
C LEU A 116 -9.35 16.98 -42.48
N ARG A 117 -8.27 16.86 -43.27
CA ARG A 117 -7.94 17.82 -44.35
C ARG A 117 -7.89 17.19 -45.76
N GLY A 118 -8.43 15.99 -45.92
CA GLY A 118 -8.41 15.25 -47.19
C GLY A 118 -9.73 15.18 -47.95
N GLY A 119 -10.70 16.05 -47.68
CA GLY A 119 -11.98 16.02 -48.39
C GLY A 119 -12.73 17.33 -48.25
N HIS A 120 -12.55 18.22 -49.22
CA HIS A 120 -13.57 19.03 -49.89
C HIS A 120 -12.92 20.20 -50.63
N ALA A 121 -12.82 20.02 -51.95
CA ALA A 121 -12.97 20.99 -53.06
C ALA A 121 -11.98 20.65 -54.17
#